data_AF-A0A5C8MBR9-F1
#
_entry.id   AF-A0A5C8MBR9-F1
#
_cell.length_a   1.000
_cell.length_b   1.000
_cell.length_c   1.000
_cell.angle_alpha   90.00
_cell.angle_beta   90.00
_cell.angle_gamma   90.00
#
_symmetry.space_group_name_H-M   'P 1'
#
loop_
_entity.id
_entity.type
_entity.pdbx_description
1 polymer ?
#
loop_
_entity_poly.entity_id
_entity_poly.type
_entity_poly.pdbx_seq_one_letter_code
_entity_poly.pdbx_strand_id
1 'polypeptide(L)' 'MYANQKFTDVDALFKITSGYIAIFSNDNILLFQAAEVKATTLSDAKVEATIQGPQTAFSEHIETNINLIRFRYRNSSLRV' A
#
# COMPACT_ATOMS: atom_id res chain seq x y z
N MET A 1 8.55 -12.38 18.30
CA MET A 1 7.94 -13.72 18.21
C MET A 1 6.98 -13.70 17.03
N TYR A 2 7.46 -13.98 15.81
CA TYR A 2 6.58 -14.02 14.63
C TYR A 2 5.98 -15.42 14.57
N ALA A 3 4.67 -15.50 14.84
CA ALA A 3 3.94 -16.75 14.81
C ALA A 3 4.03 -17.37 13.41
N ASN A 4 4.36 -18.67 13.35
CA ASN A 4 4.18 -19.50 12.15
C ASN A 4 2.68 -19.70 11.92
N GLN A 5 2.01 -18.66 11.44
CA GLN A 5 0.62 -18.74 11.02
C GLN A 5 0.58 -19.13 9.54
N LYS A 6 0.03 -20.30 9.24
CA LYS A 6 -0.26 -20.69 7.86
C LYS A 6 -1.42 -19.84 7.36
N PHE A 7 -1.18 -19.07 6.31
CA PHE A 7 -2.21 -18.28 5.62
C PHE A 7 -2.76 -19.09 4.45
N THR A 8 -4.06 -18.93 4.17
CA THR A 8 -4.61 -19.41 2.89
C THR A 8 -4.15 -18.50 1.75
N ASP A 9 -4.23 -18.98 0.51
CA ASP A 9 -3.86 -18.16 -0.66
C ASP A 9 -4.69 -16.86 -0.75
N VAL A 10 -5.94 -16.91 -0.31
CA VAL A 10 -6.85 -15.74 -0.25
C VAL A 10 -6.34 -14.73 0.78
N ASP A 11 -5.90 -15.19 1.94
CA ASP A 11 -5.35 -14.32 2.98
C ASP A 11 -4.03 -13.68 2.53
N ALA A 12 -3.17 -14.45 1.84
CA ALA A 12 -1.93 -13.94 1.29
C ALA A 12 -2.19 -12.85 0.25
N LEU A 13 -3.14 -13.08 -0.65
CA LEU A 13 -3.55 -12.11 -1.66
C LEU A 13 -4.05 -10.80 -1.03
N PHE A 14 -4.90 -10.90 -0.01
CA PHE A 14 -5.40 -9.73 0.72
C PHE A 14 -4.28 -8.95 1.44
N LYS A 15 -3.30 -9.65 2.00
CA LYS A 15 -2.15 -9.02 2.66
C LYS A 15 -1.28 -8.28 1.65
N ILE A 16 -1.01 -8.88 0.48
CA ILE A 16 -0.23 -8.24 -0.59
C ILE A 16 -0.92 -6.98 -1.10
N THR A 17 -2.23 -7.01 -1.37
CA THR A 17 -2.99 -5.82 -1.79
C THR A 17 -3.08 -4.74 -0.72
N SER A 18 -2.81 -5.10 0.54
CA SER A 18 -2.73 -4.17 1.68
C SER A 18 -1.33 -3.61 1.94
N GLY A 19 -0.35 -3.90 1.07
CA GLY A 19 1.01 -3.36 1.17
C GLY A 19 2.02 -4.25 1.89
N TYR A 20 1.73 -5.54 2.09
CA TYR A 20 2.74 -6.49 2.55
C TYR A 20 3.66 -6.90 1.41
N ILE A 21 4.94 -7.11 1.73
CA ILE A 21 5.92 -7.73 0.84
C ILE A 21 5.78 -9.24 0.98
N ALA A 22 5.65 -9.93 -0.15
CA ALA A 22 5.71 -11.38 -0.21
C ALA A 22 7.10 -11.84 -0.67
N ILE A 23 7.74 -12.70 0.12
CA ILE A 23 8.98 -13.39 -0.22
C ILE A 23 8.63 -14.84 -0.50
N PHE A 24 8.85 -15.28 -1.74
CA PHE A 24 8.58 -16.64 -2.18
C PHE A 24 9.85 -17.48 -2.04
N SER A 25 9.77 -18.64 -1.38
CA SER A 25 10.87 -19.59 -1.26
C SER A 25 10.34 -21.02 -1.29
N ASN A 26 10.68 -21.76 -2.35
CA ASN A 26 10.15 -23.10 -2.61
C ASN A 26 8.63 -23.13 -2.42
N ASP A 27 8.14 -23.90 -1.44
CA ASP A 27 6.72 -24.09 -1.14
C ASP A 27 6.18 -23.12 -0.06
N ASN A 28 6.95 -22.10 0.31
CA ASN A 28 6.59 -21.16 1.37
C ASN A 28 6.48 -19.72 0.85
N ILE A 29 5.49 -19.02 1.37
CA ILE A 29 5.32 -17.58 1.20
C ILE A 29 5.50 -16.94 2.57
N LEU A 30 6.48 -16.04 2.68
CA LEU A 30 6.70 -15.21 3.86
C LEU A 30 6.11 -13.82 3.59
N LEU A 31 5.20 -13.38 4.44
CA LEU A 31 4.57 -12.06 4.33
C LEU A 31 5.17 -11.12 5.36
N PHE A 32 5.86 -10.08 4.90
CA PHE A 32 6.46 -9.05 5.73
C PHE A 32 5.68 -7.75 5.63
N GLN A 33 5.30 -7.18 6.78
CA GLN A 33 4.69 -5.86 6.82
C GLN A 33 5.79 -4.79 6.68
N ALA A 34 6.14 -4.43 5.46
CA ALA A 34 6.98 -3.26 5.20
C ALA A 34 6.10 -2.01 5.26
N ALA A 35 5.81 -1.53 6.47
CA ALA A 35 5.14 -0.24 6.63
C ALA A 35 6.13 0.90 6.40
N GLU A 36 6.53 1.13 5.15
CA GLU A 36 7.03 2.44 4.74
C GLU A 36 5.94 3.13 3.92
N VAL A 37 4.98 3.70 4.63
CA VAL A 37 4.05 4.65 4.01
C VAL A 37 4.88 5.89 3.72
N LYS A 38 5.37 6.04 2.47
CA LYS A 38 5.95 7.30 1.96
C LYS A 38 4.89 8.40 1.79
N ALA A 39 3.98 8.52 2.74
CA ALA A 39 3.26 9.75 2.98
C ALA A 39 4.09 10.49 4.03
N THR A 40 5.19 11.10 3.58
CA THR A 40 5.96 12.06 4.37
C THR A 40 4.97 12.99 5.08
N THR A 41 4.83 12.82 6.39
CA THR A 41 4.11 13.70 7.32
C THR A 41 2.73 14.18 6.82
N LEU A 42 1.68 13.41 7.11
CA LEU A 42 0.34 13.98 7.29
C LEU A 42 0.39 14.89 8.54
N SER A 43 0.92 16.11 8.39
CA SER A 43 0.68 17.19 9.34
C SER A 43 -0.79 17.55 9.22
N ASP A 44 -1.50 17.63 10.35
CA ASP A 44 -2.85 18.16 10.39
C ASP A 44 -2.88 19.47 9.60
N ALA A 45 -3.71 19.51 8.56
CA ALA A 45 -3.86 20.66 7.71
C ALA A 45 -4.52 21.76 8.53
N LYS A 46 -3.70 22.57 9.20
CA LYS A 46 -4.16 23.85 9.74
C LYS A 46 -4.52 24.72 8.55
N VAL A 47 -5.83 24.94 8.43
CA VAL A 47 -6.49 25.70 7.40
C VAL A 47 -5.81 27.06 7.21
N GLU A 48 -5.01 27.18 6.16
CA GLU A 48 -4.85 28.43 5.41
C GLU A 48 -4.85 28.10 3.92
N ALA A 49 -5.69 28.83 3.19
CA ALA A 49 -6.23 28.42 1.91
C ALA A 49 -5.26 28.59 0.73
N THR A 50 -5.23 27.57 -0.13
CA THR A 50 -5.16 27.68 -1.60
C THR A 50 -3.87 28.23 -2.22
N ILE A 51 -2.86 27.36 -2.40
CA ILE A 51 -1.97 27.37 -3.60
C ILE A 51 -1.63 25.94 -4.06
N GLN A 52 -1.45 24.99 -3.14
CA GLN A 52 -1.21 23.59 -3.50
C GLN A 52 -2.51 22.79 -3.44
N GLY A 53 -2.81 22.04 -4.51
CA GLY A 53 -3.98 21.17 -4.58
C GLY A 53 -4.00 20.10 -3.49
N PRO A 54 -5.06 19.26 -3.44
CA PRO A 54 -5.15 18.19 -2.45
C PRO A 54 -3.86 17.35 -2.41
N GLN A 55 -3.33 17.06 -1.22
CA GLN A 55 -2.10 16.25 -1.09
C GLN A 55 -2.22 14.83 -1.66
N THR A 56 -3.45 14.38 -1.93
CA THR A 56 -3.76 13.11 -2.61
C THR A 56 -4.23 13.30 -4.05
N ALA A 57 -3.98 14.47 -4.65
CA ALA A 57 -4.22 14.71 -6.06
C ALA A 57 -3.20 13.92 -6.90
N PHE A 58 -3.56 13.66 -8.15
CA PHE A 58 -2.60 13.11 -9.10
C PHE A 58 -1.50 14.12 -9.42
N SER A 59 -0.33 13.59 -9.74
CA SER A 59 0.87 14.32 -10.17
C SER A 59 1.34 13.80 -11.53
N GLU A 60 2.42 14.36 -12.06
CA GLU A 60 3.14 13.87 -13.23
C GLU A 60 3.86 12.53 -12.99
N HIS A 61 4.04 12.13 -11.72
CA HIS A 61 4.71 10.89 -11.36
C HIS A 61 3.74 9.71 -11.36
N ILE A 62 3.86 8.85 -12.37
CA ILE A 62 2.98 7.68 -12.55
C ILE A 62 3.02 6.73 -11.35
N GLU A 63 4.19 6.50 -10.75
CA GLU A 63 4.33 5.61 -9.59
C GLU A 63 3.51 6.11 -8.39
N THR A 64 3.55 7.41 -8.12
CA THR A 64 2.75 8.06 -7.08
C THR A 64 1.27 7.91 -7.36
N ASN A 65 0.83 8.13 -8.59
CA ASN A 65 -0.58 8.00 -8.96
C ASN A 65 -1.09 6.56 -8.82
N ILE A 66 -0.30 5.58 -9.25
CA ILE A 66 -0.63 4.15 -9.10
C ILE A 66 -0.71 3.76 -7.63
N ASN A 67 0.20 4.28 -6.80
CA ASN A 67 0.18 4.05 -5.36
C ASN A 67 -1.08 4.66 -4.71
N LEU A 68 -1.50 5.86 -5.11
CA LEU A 68 -2.75 6.48 -4.65
C LEU A 68 -3.98 5.64 -5.02
N ILE A 69 -4.02 5.10 -6.24
CA ILE A 69 -5.11 4.23 -6.70
C ILE A 69 -5.12 2.93 -5.89
N ARG A 70 -3.98 2.26 -5.72
CA ARG A 70 -3.87 1.01 -4.94
C ARG A 70 -4.19 1.20 -3.47
N PHE A 71 -3.84 2.35 -2.89
CA PHE A 71 -4.22 2.69 -1.52
C PHE A 71 -5.74 2.79 -1.36
N ARG A 72 -6.42 3.41 -2.35
CA ARG A 72 -7.88 3.60 -2.36
C ARG A 72 -8.65 2.31 -2.70
N TYR A 73 -8.13 1.50 -3.62
CA TYR A 73 -8.77 0.28 -4.10
C TYR A 73 -7.89 -0.94 -3.86
N ARG A 74 -8.04 -1.57 -2.69
CA ARG A 74 -7.34 -2.81 -2.31
C ARG A 74 -8.01 -4.04 -2.91
N ASN A 75 -8.09 -4.08 -4.24
CA ASN A 75 -8.74 -5.13 -5.00
C ASN A 75 -7.72 -5.90 -5.83
N SER A 76 -7.67 -7.22 -5.69
CA SER A 76 -6.77 -8.10 -6.44
C SER A 76 -7.06 -8.16 -7.94
N SER A 77 -8.26 -7.76 -8.36
CA SER A 77 -8.67 -7.69 -9.76
C SER A 77 -8.30 -6.38 -10.45
N LEU A 78 -7.75 -5.40 -9.72
CA LEU A 78 -7.27 -4.14 -10.29
C LEU A 78 -6.04 -4.42 -11.17
N ARG A 79 -6.10 -4.01 -12.44
CA ARG A 79 -5.04 -4.21 -13.45
C ARG A 79 -4.44 -2.87 -13.85
N VAL A 80 -3.14 -2.86 -14.15
CA VAL A 80 -2.39 -1.72 -14.72
C VAL A 80 -1.97 -2.09 -16.13
#